data_AF-A0A5J4UJ32-F1
#
_entry.id   AF-A0A5J4UJ32-F1
#
_cell.length_a   1.000
_cell.length_b   1.000
_cell.length_c   1.000
_cell.angle_alpha   90.00
_cell.angle_beta   90.00
_cell.angle_gamma   90.00
#
_symmetry.space_group_name_H-M   'P 1'
#
loop_
_entity.id
_entity.type
_entity.pdbx_description
1 polymer ?
#
loop_
_entity_poly.entity_id
_entity_poly.type
_entity_poly.pdbx_seq_one_letter_code
_entity_poly.pdbx_strand_id
1 'polypeptide(L)'
;MLIIFFALWALSCAEPSADVSYYVHELVGIDSDVCGSGNFGKACRTVHAALQRVPIGTYSQYDILIQVNASDGNLPIANKNVEVRAAYDRISLRGVTSIGKPLLSVTGGGKLQITNIVLLHHTPNVAYPLITVDSSCELILYDCSLETSKISSDDQYTQPFIRANGGRLKLSYIAVPKISFISCAAIETSGATRLDGFTLEYSTFRGVTRGSGDGSSLSIELNPQAHAQIMNTSFLGENIVSSNKITSKYSNLDCNPKTSAVHITGGTVGIQRSSFKGLSEGGLGLDETNATIDSDTVFDHNNPAQPNYPSLRRNIRCGRGTIL
;
A
#
# COMPACT_ATOMS: atom_id res chain seq x y z
N MET A 1 -50.13 6.65 -7.37
CA MET A 1 -49.95 5.27 -7.87
C MET A 1 -48.88 5.35 -8.97
N LEU A 2 -47.63 5.65 -8.62
CA LEU A 2 -46.53 4.81 -8.13
C LEU A 2 -46.29 3.52 -8.95
N ILE A 3 -45.02 3.39 -9.36
CA ILE A 3 -44.29 2.24 -9.91
C ILE A 3 -44.34 2.14 -11.43
N ILE A 4 -43.19 2.37 -12.10
CA ILE A 4 -42.61 1.51 -13.14
C ILE A 4 -41.14 1.90 -13.39
N PHE A 5 -40.28 0.94 -13.02
CA PHE A 5 -38.98 0.55 -13.59
C PHE A 5 -37.78 1.52 -13.62
N PHE A 6 -37.03 1.50 -12.52
CA PHE A 6 -35.56 1.52 -12.54
C PHE A 6 -35.06 0.11 -12.91
N ALA A 7 -34.54 -0.07 -14.13
CA ALA A 7 -33.70 -1.21 -14.49
C ALA A 7 -32.98 -0.87 -15.79
N LEU A 8 -31.70 -0.48 -15.73
CA LEU A 8 -30.68 -0.73 -16.76
C LEU A 8 -29.39 0.06 -16.48
N TRP A 9 -28.78 -0.09 -15.29
CA TRP A 9 -27.36 0.22 -15.07
C TRP A 9 -26.77 -0.85 -14.13
N ALA A 10 -26.78 -2.09 -14.60
CA ALA A 10 -25.94 -3.16 -14.11
C ALA A 10 -25.24 -3.77 -15.34
N LEU A 11 -24.41 -2.96 -15.99
CA LEU A 11 -23.31 -3.50 -16.77
C LEU A 11 -22.37 -4.11 -15.74
N SER A 12 -22.52 -5.41 -15.54
CA SER A 12 -21.51 -6.24 -14.90
C SER A 12 -20.18 -5.92 -15.57
N CYS A 13 -19.26 -5.27 -14.84
CA CYS A 13 -17.85 -5.50 -15.06
C CYS A 13 -17.65 -7.00 -14.83
N ALA A 14 -17.74 -7.79 -15.89
CA ALA A 14 -17.25 -9.15 -15.86
C ALA A 14 -15.76 -9.03 -15.55
N GLU A 15 -15.38 -9.39 -14.33
CA GLU A 15 -13.97 -9.51 -13.96
C GLU A 15 -13.32 -10.46 -14.98
N PRO A 16 -12.11 -10.15 -15.47
CA PRO A 16 -11.39 -11.07 -16.33
C PRO A 16 -11.22 -12.39 -15.58
N SER A 17 -11.90 -13.44 -16.02
CA SER A 17 -11.75 -14.77 -15.45
C SER A 17 -10.33 -15.26 -15.73
N ALA A 18 -9.57 -15.60 -14.69
CA ALA A 18 -8.26 -16.20 -14.86
C ALA A 18 -8.33 -17.51 -15.66
N ASP A 19 -7.26 -17.80 -16.40
CA ASP A 19 -7.21 -18.98 -17.28
C ASP A 19 -7.13 -20.28 -16.47
N VAL A 20 -6.52 -20.23 -15.26
CA VAL A 20 -6.30 -21.37 -14.37
C VAL A 20 -6.34 -20.91 -12.91
N SER A 21 -7.01 -21.67 -12.04
CA SER A 21 -7.06 -21.39 -10.59
C SER A 21 -6.43 -22.52 -9.77
N TYR A 22 -5.62 -22.15 -8.78
CA TYR A 22 -5.03 -23.04 -7.77
C TYR A 22 -5.62 -22.73 -6.40
N TYR A 23 -6.02 -23.77 -5.66
CA TYR A 23 -6.64 -23.62 -4.33
C TYR A 23 -5.63 -23.85 -3.20
N VAL A 24 -5.70 -23.02 -2.17
CA VAL A 24 -4.87 -23.09 -0.96
C VAL A 24 -5.74 -23.28 0.27
N HIS A 25 -5.43 -24.30 1.07
CA HIS A 25 -6.08 -24.57 2.34
C HIS A 25 -5.07 -25.09 3.38
N GLU A 26 -4.69 -24.25 4.35
CA GLU A 26 -3.60 -24.55 5.30
C GLU A 26 -3.83 -25.84 6.13
N LEU A 27 -5.08 -26.13 6.53
CA LEU A 27 -5.37 -27.27 7.41
C LEU A 27 -5.46 -28.63 6.70
N VAL A 28 -6.00 -28.68 5.48
CA VAL A 28 -6.29 -29.94 4.76
C VAL A 28 -5.48 -30.11 3.48
N GLY A 29 -4.79 -29.06 3.03
CA GLY A 29 -3.98 -29.09 1.83
C GLY A 29 -2.70 -29.90 1.99
N ILE A 30 -2.15 -30.29 0.85
CA ILE A 30 -0.88 -31.00 0.75
C ILE A 30 0.07 -30.24 -0.17
N ASP A 31 1.31 -30.05 0.26
CA ASP A 31 2.36 -29.49 -0.57
C ASP A 31 3.06 -30.64 -1.31
N SER A 32 2.50 -31.00 -2.46
CA SER A 32 2.99 -32.10 -3.29
C SER A 32 2.88 -31.74 -4.77
N ASP A 33 3.44 -32.59 -5.63
CA ASP A 33 3.49 -32.33 -7.07
C ASP A 33 2.16 -32.31 -7.80
N VAL A 34 1.09 -32.69 -7.11
CA VAL A 34 -0.27 -32.80 -7.64
C VAL A 34 -1.23 -31.80 -7.00
N CYS A 35 -0.75 -30.91 -6.12
CA CYS A 35 -1.60 -29.93 -5.46
C CYS A 35 -2.07 -28.82 -6.43
N GLY A 36 -3.23 -28.24 -6.13
CA GLY A 36 -3.86 -27.17 -6.89
C GLY A 36 -4.54 -27.61 -8.19
N SER A 37 -4.57 -28.90 -8.51
CA SER A 37 -5.40 -29.44 -9.61
C SER A 37 -6.88 -29.32 -9.24
N GLY A 38 -7.71 -28.84 -10.18
CA GLY A 38 -9.05 -28.23 -9.99
C GLY A 38 -10.17 -28.98 -9.24
N ASN A 39 -9.86 -30.02 -8.46
CA ASN A 39 -10.76 -30.64 -7.50
C ASN A 39 -10.38 -30.23 -6.06
N PHE A 40 -11.36 -29.83 -5.25
CA PHE A 40 -11.21 -29.45 -3.84
C PHE A 40 -10.37 -30.43 -2.98
N GLY A 41 -10.36 -31.72 -3.34
CA GLY A 41 -9.57 -32.75 -2.64
C GLY A 41 -8.05 -32.68 -2.86
N LYS A 42 -7.54 -31.73 -3.65
CA LYS A 42 -6.12 -31.56 -3.94
C LYS A 42 -5.63 -30.12 -3.71
N ALA A 43 -6.20 -29.38 -2.76
CA ALA A 43 -5.68 -28.05 -2.43
C ALA A 43 -4.19 -28.11 -2.02
N CYS A 44 -3.42 -27.08 -2.38
CA CYS A 44 -2.09 -26.86 -1.82
C CYS A 44 -2.24 -26.44 -0.36
N ARG A 45 -1.25 -26.78 0.49
CA ARG A 45 -1.27 -26.33 1.89
C ARG A 45 -0.84 -24.87 1.98
N THR A 46 0.15 -24.49 1.19
CA THR A 46 0.76 -23.16 1.20
C THR A 46 0.50 -22.40 -0.11
N VAL A 47 0.54 -21.07 -0.05
CA VAL A 47 0.55 -20.20 -1.22
C VAL A 47 1.84 -20.43 -2.01
N HIS A 48 2.96 -20.69 -1.33
CA HIS A 48 4.22 -21.03 -1.96
C HIS A 48 4.10 -22.26 -2.87
N ALA A 49 3.49 -23.35 -2.39
CA ALA A 49 3.29 -24.54 -3.20
C ALA A 49 2.36 -24.29 -4.40
N ALA A 50 1.32 -23.47 -4.24
CA ALA A 50 0.47 -23.06 -5.38
C ALA A 50 1.25 -22.22 -6.40
N LEU A 51 2.08 -21.26 -5.95
CA LEU A 51 2.93 -20.46 -6.82
C LEU A 51 3.93 -21.29 -7.62
N GLN A 52 4.49 -22.36 -7.04
CA GLN A 52 5.39 -23.27 -7.77
C GLN A 52 4.72 -23.95 -8.97
N ARG A 53 3.38 -24.04 -8.98
CA ARG A 53 2.61 -24.60 -10.10
C ARG A 53 2.39 -23.61 -11.23
N VAL A 54 2.49 -22.32 -10.96
CA VAL A 54 2.33 -21.27 -11.97
C VAL A 54 3.54 -21.28 -12.92
N PRO A 55 3.34 -21.49 -14.24
CA PRO A 55 4.40 -21.43 -15.23
C PRO A 55 5.06 -20.05 -15.30
N ILE A 56 6.38 -20.03 -15.45
CA ILE A 56 7.17 -18.81 -15.60
C ILE A 56 7.14 -18.33 -17.05
N GLY A 57 7.12 -17.02 -17.27
CA GLY A 57 7.27 -16.40 -18.59
C GLY A 57 6.05 -16.54 -19.49
N THR A 58 4.87 -16.81 -18.90
CA THR A 58 3.61 -16.86 -19.63
C THR A 58 2.84 -15.55 -19.46
N TYR A 59 2.09 -15.15 -20.48
CA TYR A 59 1.27 -13.94 -20.45
C TYR A 59 -0.09 -14.14 -19.76
N SER A 60 -0.50 -15.39 -19.58
CA SER A 60 -1.76 -15.77 -18.90
C SER A 60 -1.76 -15.32 -17.45
N GLN A 61 -2.93 -14.89 -16.97
CA GLN A 61 -3.19 -14.61 -15.57
C GLN A 61 -3.61 -15.90 -14.85
N TYR A 62 -2.97 -16.18 -13.73
CA TYR A 62 -3.27 -17.34 -12.88
C TYR A 62 -3.84 -16.89 -11.55
N ASP A 63 -4.88 -17.58 -11.08
CA ASP A 63 -5.52 -17.34 -9.80
C ASP A 63 -4.96 -18.27 -8.72
N ILE A 64 -4.70 -17.72 -7.54
CA ILE A 64 -4.46 -18.46 -6.31
C ILE A 64 -5.54 -18.08 -5.30
N LEU A 65 -6.39 -19.05 -4.98
CA LEU A 65 -7.56 -18.90 -4.12
C LEU A 65 -7.27 -19.42 -2.73
N ILE A 66 -7.19 -18.50 -1.76
CA ILE A 66 -6.93 -18.83 -0.36
C ILE A 66 -8.26 -19.03 0.38
N GLN A 67 -8.49 -20.23 0.91
CA GLN A 67 -9.77 -20.63 1.51
C GLN A 67 -9.88 -20.36 3.01
N VAL A 68 -8.75 -20.31 3.70
CA VAL A 68 -8.63 -20.07 5.14
C VAL A 68 -7.44 -19.17 5.41
N ASN A 69 -7.36 -18.59 6.62
CA ASN A 69 -6.13 -17.92 7.05
C ASN A 69 -4.90 -18.79 6.76
N ALA A 70 -3.84 -18.17 6.28
CA ALA A 70 -2.65 -18.88 5.87
C ALA A 70 -1.40 -18.18 6.41
N SER A 71 -0.39 -18.99 6.75
CA SER A 71 0.95 -18.51 7.05
C SER A 71 1.92 -19.03 6.00
N ASP A 72 2.76 -18.14 5.46
CA ASP A 72 3.73 -18.52 4.44
C ASP A 72 5.08 -17.83 4.60
N GLY A 73 6.09 -18.39 3.96
CA GLY A 73 7.42 -17.82 3.89
C GLY A 73 7.54 -16.74 2.82
N ASN A 74 8.69 -16.69 2.15
CA ASN A 74 8.84 -15.83 0.98
C ASN A 74 8.08 -16.39 -0.23
N LEU A 75 7.29 -15.54 -0.87
CA LEU A 75 6.46 -15.82 -2.04
C LEU A 75 7.01 -15.08 -3.26
N PRO A 76 7.93 -15.68 -4.03
CA PRO A 76 8.49 -15.06 -5.22
C PRO A 76 7.53 -15.17 -6.41
N ILE A 77 7.19 -14.02 -7.00
CA ILE A 77 6.35 -13.93 -8.21
C ILE A 77 7.19 -13.95 -9.50
N ALA A 78 8.53 -13.92 -9.39
CA ALA A 78 9.54 -13.97 -10.47
C ALA A 78 9.02 -14.33 -11.89
N ASN A 79 8.78 -13.30 -12.72
CA ASN A 79 8.32 -13.42 -14.11
C ASN A 79 7.02 -14.23 -14.28
N LYS A 80 6.06 -14.04 -13.37
CA LYS A 80 4.70 -14.61 -13.43
C LYS A 80 3.66 -13.49 -13.38
N ASN A 81 2.47 -13.77 -13.91
CA ASN A 81 1.30 -12.92 -13.79
C ASN A 81 0.26 -13.64 -12.93
N VAL A 82 0.15 -13.24 -11.66
CA VAL A 82 -0.63 -13.95 -10.64
C VAL A 82 -1.58 -13.02 -9.93
N GLU A 83 -2.80 -13.47 -9.71
CA GLU A 83 -3.73 -12.92 -8.73
C GLU A 83 -3.83 -13.85 -7.52
N VAL A 84 -3.66 -13.29 -6.33
CA VAL A 84 -3.86 -13.97 -5.06
C VAL A 84 -5.10 -13.36 -4.40
N ARG A 85 -6.15 -14.15 -4.19
CA ARG A 85 -7.39 -13.64 -3.62
C ARG A 85 -8.01 -14.58 -2.60
N ALA A 86 -8.76 -14.01 -1.68
CA ALA A 86 -9.57 -14.79 -0.76
C ALA A 86 -10.74 -15.47 -1.51
N ALA A 87 -11.02 -16.73 -1.18
CA ALA A 87 -12.07 -17.49 -1.86
C ALA A 87 -13.49 -17.11 -1.41
N TYR A 88 -13.64 -16.68 -0.16
CA TYR A 88 -14.95 -16.39 0.46
C TYR A 88 -14.91 -15.07 1.24
N ASP A 89 -14.57 -15.14 2.53
CA ASP A 89 -14.44 -14.00 3.42
C ASP A 89 -13.02 -13.41 3.34
N ARG A 90 -12.87 -12.20 3.87
CA ARG A 90 -11.55 -11.57 4.02
C ARG A 90 -10.66 -12.46 4.92
N ILE A 91 -9.61 -13.04 4.33
CA ILE A 91 -8.65 -13.89 5.05
C ILE A 91 -7.37 -13.12 5.37
N SER A 92 -6.62 -13.60 6.35
CA SER A 92 -5.29 -13.12 6.66
C SER A 92 -4.21 -14.00 6.02
N LEU A 93 -3.22 -13.34 5.41
CA LEU A 93 -1.98 -13.97 4.97
C LEU A 93 -0.83 -13.40 5.81
N ARG A 94 -0.22 -14.27 6.60
CA ARG A 94 0.84 -13.91 7.55
C ARG A 94 2.19 -14.38 7.06
N GLY A 95 3.19 -13.51 7.13
CA GLY A 95 4.58 -13.90 6.90
C GLY A 95 5.19 -14.66 8.09
N VAL A 96 5.82 -15.79 7.82
CA VAL A 96 6.60 -16.58 8.78
C VAL A 96 8.02 -16.00 8.90
N THR A 97 8.35 -15.46 10.06
CA THR A 97 9.54 -14.62 10.33
C THR A 97 10.89 -15.33 10.26
N SER A 98 10.92 -16.66 10.29
CA SER A 98 12.15 -17.45 10.38
C SER A 98 13.05 -17.39 9.13
N ILE A 99 12.57 -16.76 8.05
CA ILE A 99 13.20 -16.87 6.72
C ILE A 99 14.04 -15.63 6.36
N GLY A 100 13.94 -14.52 7.11
CA GLY A 100 14.74 -13.32 6.85
C GLY A 100 14.57 -12.79 5.43
N LYS A 101 13.33 -12.72 4.94
CA LYS A 101 12.97 -12.24 3.60
C LYS A 101 11.60 -11.57 3.67
N PRO A 102 11.25 -10.72 2.68
CA PRO A 102 9.88 -10.25 2.50
C PRO A 102 8.89 -11.42 2.39
N LEU A 103 7.62 -11.18 2.74
CA LEU A 103 6.56 -12.16 2.48
C LEU A 103 6.33 -12.30 0.97
N LEU A 104 6.32 -11.17 0.24
CA LEU A 104 6.09 -11.14 -1.20
C LEU A 104 7.23 -10.42 -1.91
N SER A 105 7.75 -11.03 -2.97
CA SER A 105 8.75 -10.41 -3.84
C SER A 105 8.33 -10.50 -5.30
N VAL A 106 8.01 -9.35 -5.90
CA VAL A 106 7.65 -9.23 -7.31
C VAL A 106 8.89 -8.84 -8.11
N THR A 107 9.38 -9.76 -8.93
CA THR A 107 10.65 -9.60 -9.65
C THR A 107 10.56 -10.09 -11.09
N GLY A 108 11.56 -9.76 -11.91
CA GLY A 108 11.73 -10.31 -13.27
C GLY A 108 10.62 -9.94 -14.24
N GLY A 109 10.02 -8.74 -14.11
CA GLY A 109 8.88 -8.32 -14.92
C GLY A 109 7.55 -8.95 -14.51
N GLY A 110 7.49 -9.55 -13.32
CA GLY A 110 6.26 -10.14 -12.79
C GLY A 110 5.16 -9.11 -12.51
N LYS A 111 3.93 -9.59 -12.55
CA LYS A 111 2.73 -8.86 -12.15
C LYS A 111 2.03 -9.61 -11.03
N LEU A 112 1.79 -8.92 -9.92
CA LEU A 112 1.07 -9.46 -8.78
C LEU A 112 -0.18 -8.63 -8.52
N GLN A 113 -1.34 -9.28 -8.52
CA GLN A 113 -2.58 -8.73 -7.99
C GLN A 113 -2.92 -9.42 -6.66
N ILE A 114 -3.34 -8.66 -5.66
CA ILE A 114 -3.87 -9.21 -4.41
C ILE A 114 -5.22 -8.58 -4.13
N THR A 115 -6.21 -9.43 -3.89
CA THR A 115 -7.61 -9.02 -3.73
C THR A 115 -8.19 -9.55 -2.42
N ASN A 116 -8.82 -8.68 -1.63
CA ASN A 116 -9.59 -9.03 -0.42
C ASN A 116 -8.79 -9.81 0.65
N ILE A 117 -7.56 -9.36 0.95
CA ILE A 117 -6.67 -10.02 1.92
C ILE A 117 -6.15 -9.02 2.98
N VAL A 118 -6.11 -9.46 4.24
CA VAL A 118 -5.34 -8.80 5.30
C VAL A 118 -3.91 -9.33 5.27
N LEU A 119 -2.96 -8.50 4.88
CA LEU A 119 -1.55 -8.84 4.86
C LEU A 119 -0.91 -8.44 6.18
N LEU A 120 -0.47 -9.44 6.95
CA LEU A 120 0.11 -9.25 8.27
C LEU A 120 1.63 -9.17 8.19
N HIS A 121 2.17 -7.99 8.47
CA HIS A 121 3.61 -7.76 8.61
C HIS A 121 4.18 -8.57 9.78
N HIS A 122 5.40 -9.01 9.56
CA HIS A 122 6.28 -9.59 10.56
C HIS A 122 6.42 -8.67 11.79
N THR A 123 6.94 -9.21 12.89
CA THR A 123 7.22 -8.43 14.11
C THR A 123 8.16 -7.23 13.81
N PRO A 124 8.10 -6.13 14.59
CA PRO A 124 8.78 -4.86 14.31
C PRO A 124 10.31 -4.95 14.08
N ASN A 125 10.93 -6.01 14.62
CA ASN A 125 12.39 -6.22 14.60
C ASN A 125 12.91 -6.99 13.38
N VAL A 126 12.07 -7.29 12.39
CA VAL A 126 12.50 -7.97 11.16
C VAL A 126 12.97 -6.94 10.14
N ALA A 127 14.17 -7.13 9.58
CA ALA A 127 14.85 -6.18 8.69
C ALA A 127 14.32 -6.14 7.24
N TYR A 128 13.14 -6.69 6.98
CA TYR A 128 12.57 -6.79 5.63
C TYR A 128 11.17 -6.20 5.59
N PRO A 129 10.81 -5.54 4.47
CA PRO A 129 9.45 -5.08 4.25
C PRO A 129 8.50 -6.26 4.00
N LEU A 130 7.20 -6.03 4.13
CA LEU A 130 6.19 -7.06 3.83
C LEU A 130 6.16 -7.41 2.33
N ILE A 131 6.24 -6.41 1.45
CA ILE A 131 6.27 -6.58 -0.01
C ILE A 131 7.47 -5.83 -0.59
N THR A 132 8.21 -6.47 -1.48
CA THR A 132 9.18 -5.82 -2.37
C THR A 132 8.74 -5.90 -3.83
N VAL A 133 8.88 -4.80 -4.54
CA VAL A 133 8.61 -4.71 -5.99
C VAL A 133 9.87 -4.21 -6.69
N ASP A 134 10.41 -5.01 -7.62
CA ASP A 134 11.58 -4.63 -8.42
C ASP A 134 11.17 -3.79 -9.65
N SER A 135 12.18 -3.26 -10.34
CA SER A 135 11.99 -2.50 -11.56
C SER A 135 11.26 -3.33 -12.62
N SER A 136 10.51 -2.62 -13.48
CA SER A 136 9.69 -3.22 -14.55
C SER A 136 8.60 -4.19 -14.10
N CYS A 137 8.29 -4.27 -12.79
CA CYS A 137 7.21 -5.10 -12.26
C CYS A 137 5.95 -4.27 -11.99
N GLU A 138 4.81 -4.95 -11.79
CA GLU A 138 3.54 -4.32 -11.43
C GLU A 138 2.95 -4.96 -10.16
N LEU A 139 2.59 -4.13 -9.19
CA LEU A 139 1.83 -4.54 -8.01
C LEU A 139 0.46 -3.88 -8.03
N ILE A 140 -0.59 -4.69 -7.92
CA ILE A 140 -1.98 -4.28 -7.79
C ILE A 140 -2.51 -4.80 -6.46
N LEU A 141 -2.95 -3.90 -5.58
CA LEU A 141 -3.67 -4.28 -4.35
C LEU A 141 -5.09 -3.72 -4.44
N TYR A 142 -6.08 -4.58 -4.19
CA TYR A 142 -7.50 -4.22 -4.18
C TYR A 142 -8.19 -4.76 -2.94
N ASP A 143 -8.82 -3.89 -2.16
CA ASP A 143 -9.55 -4.25 -0.92
C ASP A 143 -8.66 -4.97 0.12
N CYS A 144 -7.41 -4.53 0.23
CA CYS A 144 -6.43 -5.10 1.14
C CYS A 144 -6.26 -4.26 2.40
N SER A 145 -5.87 -4.90 3.50
CA SER A 145 -5.38 -4.19 4.68
C SER A 145 -3.94 -4.58 4.96
N LEU A 146 -3.11 -3.58 5.24
CA LEU A 146 -1.70 -3.76 5.59
C LEU A 146 -1.59 -3.55 7.10
N GLU A 147 -1.44 -4.62 7.85
CA GLU A 147 -1.47 -4.57 9.31
C GLU A 147 -0.25 -5.24 9.92
N THR A 148 -0.11 -5.10 11.23
CA THR A 148 0.96 -5.71 12.01
C THR A 148 0.44 -6.89 12.82
N SER A 149 1.28 -7.90 13.00
CA SER A 149 0.97 -9.04 13.87
C SER A 149 0.97 -8.70 15.38
N LYS A 150 1.48 -7.52 15.76
CA LYS A 150 1.46 -6.98 17.13
C LYS A 150 0.98 -5.54 17.12
N ILE A 151 -0.03 -5.26 17.95
CA ILE A 151 -0.65 -3.94 18.14
C ILE A 151 -0.23 -3.43 19.52
N SER A 152 1.07 -3.28 19.76
CA SER A 152 1.53 -2.49 20.90
C SER A 152 1.55 -1.04 20.43
N SER A 153 0.96 -0.11 21.19
CA SER A 153 0.88 1.31 20.83
C SER A 153 2.24 1.99 20.70
N ASP A 154 3.29 1.34 21.19
CA ASP A 154 4.64 1.87 21.29
C ASP A 154 5.59 1.18 20.30
N ASP A 155 5.11 0.19 19.54
CA ASP A 155 5.92 -0.52 18.56
C ASP A 155 6.20 0.41 17.37
N GLN A 156 7.49 0.73 17.21
CA GLN A 156 7.99 1.52 16.11
C GLN A 156 8.58 0.59 15.04
N TYR A 157 8.06 0.70 13.82
CA TYR A 157 8.44 -0.16 12.69
C TYR A 157 9.58 0.47 11.90
N THR A 158 10.61 -0.31 11.61
CA THR A 158 11.81 0.15 10.89
C THR A 158 11.81 -0.24 9.41
N GLN A 159 10.74 -0.89 8.94
CA GLN A 159 10.58 -1.33 7.56
C GLN A 159 9.18 -0.98 7.06
N PRO A 160 9.04 -0.62 5.77
CA PRO A 160 7.75 -0.29 5.18
C PRO A 160 6.91 -1.56 4.97
N PHE A 161 5.60 -1.40 4.79
CA PHE A 161 4.79 -2.50 4.27
C PHE A 161 5.15 -2.79 2.81
N ILE A 162 5.32 -1.74 2.01
CA ILE A 162 5.66 -1.88 0.59
C ILE A 162 6.91 -1.08 0.31
N ARG A 163 7.94 -1.76 -0.20
CA ARG A 163 9.14 -1.14 -0.75
C ARG A 163 9.20 -1.40 -2.25
N ALA A 164 9.14 -0.33 -3.04
CA ALA A 164 9.28 -0.42 -4.49
C ALA A 164 10.64 0.15 -4.96
N ASN A 165 11.32 -0.57 -5.83
CA ASN A 165 12.53 -0.13 -6.52
C ASN A 165 12.20 -0.05 -8.02
N GLY A 166 11.31 0.87 -8.37
CA GLY A 166 10.78 1.06 -9.73
C GLY A 166 9.47 0.31 -10.02
N GLY A 167 9.10 0.24 -11.30
CA GLY A 167 7.87 -0.42 -11.74
C GLY A 167 6.60 0.41 -11.53
N ARG A 168 5.45 -0.26 -11.40
CA ARG A 168 4.13 0.38 -11.25
C ARG A 168 3.39 -0.14 -10.02
N LEU A 169 2.77 0.77 -9.28
CA LEU A 169 1.92 0.44 -8.14
C LEU A 169 0.49 0.94 -8.38
N LYS A 170 -0.50 0.08 -8.17
CA LYS A 170 -1.93 0.43 -8.18
C LYS A 170 -2.59 -0.08 -6.91
N LEU A 171 -3.05 0.84 -6.09
CA LEU A 171 -3.52 0.57 -4.74
C LEU A 171 -4.94 1.12 -4.61
N SER A 172 -5.92 0.24 -4.42
CA SER A 172 -7.33 0.61 -4.34
C SER A 172 -7.98 0.00 -3.10
N TYR A 173 -8.77 0.78 -2.38
CA TYR A 173 -9.44 0.33 -1.15
C TYR A 173 -8.46 -0.22 -0.10
N ILE A 174 -7.31 0.44 0.05
CA ILE A 174 -6.28 0.02 1.00
C ILE A 174 -6.55 0.63 2.36
N ALA A 175 -6.51 -0.20 3.41
CA ALA A 175 -6.58 0.24 4.78
C ALA A 175 -5.25 0.02 5.50
N VAL A 176 -4.68 1.11 6.03
CA VAL A 176 -3.52 1.08 6.92
C VAL A 176 -3.93 1.62 8.29
N PRO A 177 -3.97 0.79 9.34
CA PRO A 177 -4.35 1.20 10.68
C PRO A 177 -3.21 1.95 11.38
N LYS A 178 -3.45 2.28 12.66
CA LYS A 178 -2.52 3.01 13.51
C LYS A 178 -1.18 2.30 13.61
N ILE A 179 -0.11 3.01 13.25
CA ILE A 179 1.28 2.51 13.30
C ILE A 179 2.26 3.69 13.30
N SER A 180 3.44 3.50 13.91
CA SER A 180 4.54 4.48 13.83
C SER A 180 5.73 3.87 13.10
N PHE A 181 6.28 4.59 12.12
CA PHE A 181 7.46 4.19 11.36
C PHE A 181 8.70 5.02 11.73
N ILE A 182 9.88 4.40 11.74
CA ILE A 182 11.18 5.04 11.92
C ILE A 182 11.93 4.92 10.61
N SER A 183 12.39 6.05 10.08
CA SER A 183 13.27 6.10 8.90
C SER A 183 12.69 5.42 7.65
N CYS A 184 11.36 5.24 7.60
CA CYS A 184 10.62 4.70 6.46
C CYS A 184 9.17 5.20 6.52
N ALA A 185 8.45 5.04 5.40
CA ALA A 185 7.01 5.26 5.32
C ALA A 185 6.26 3.92 5.25
N ALA A 186 4.92 3.93 5.37
CA ALA A 186 4.13 2.72 5.15
C ALA A 186 4.34 2.14 3.75
N ILE A 187 4.42 3.02 2.75
CA ILE A 187 4.73 2.70 1.36
C ILE A 187 5.86 3.63 0.91
N GLU A 188 6.97 3.05 0.47
CA GLU A 188 8.12 3.83 0.04
C GLU A 188 8.69 3.34 -1.30
N THR A 189 9.21 4.29 -2.07
CA THR A 189 10.17 4.01 -3.13
C THR A 189 11.58 4.04 -2.53
N SER A 190 12.42 3.09 -2.90
CA SER A 190 13.82 3.03 -2.45
C SER A 190 14.72 2.52 -3.57
N GLY A 191 15.98 2.96 -3.59
CA GLY A 191 16.98 2.48 -4.53
C GLY A 191 17.27 3.48 -5.64
N ALA A 192 17.95 3.02 -6.69
CA ALA A 192 18.41 3.89 -7.78
C ALA A 192 17.33 4.15 -8.85
N THR A 193 16.19 3.47 -8.77
CA THR A 193 15.13 3.55 -9.78
C THR A 193 13.84 4.12 -9.20
N ARG A 194 13.13 4.91 -10.01
CA ARG A 194 11.88 5.56 -9.65
C ARG A 194 10.70 4.85 -10.31
N LEU A 195 9.49 5.07 -9.78
CA LEU A 195 8.28 4.46 -10.31
C LEU A 195 7.92 5.01 -11.69
N ASP A 196 7.40 4.14 -12.55
CA ASP A 196 6.83 4.47 -13.86
C ASP A 196 5.35 4.87 -13.78
N GLY A 197 4.69 4.59 -12.65
CA GLY A 197 3.32 4.98 -12.39
C GLY A 197 2.87 4.61 -10.97
N PHE A 198 2.06 5.48 -10.38
CA PHE A 198 1.53 5.29 -9.03
C PHE A 198 0.06 5.69 -8.96
N THR A 199 -0.80 4.78 -8.52
CA THR A 199 -2.23 5.06 -8.32
C THR A 199 -2.63 4.66 -6.92
N LEU A 200 -3.26 5.56 -6.18
CA LEU A 200 -3.82 5.33 -4.85
C LEU A 200 -5.24 5.86 -4.79
N GLU A 201 -6.21 4.96 -4.63
CA GLU A 201 -7.62 5.30 -4.70
C GLU A 201 -8.43 4.70 -3.56
N TYR A 202 -9.46 5.43 -3.11
CA TYR A 202 -10.44 4.96 -2.12
C TYR A 202 -9.82 4.37 -0.84
N SER A 203 -8.64 4.85 -0.46
CA SER A 203 -7.81 4.25 0.58
C SER A 203 -7.85 5.08 1.87
N THR A 204 -7.51 4.46 3.00
CA THR A 204 -7.47 5.11 4.31
C THR A 204 -6.19 4.77 5.06
N PHE A 205 -5.46 5.81 5.48
CA PHE A 205 -4.31 5.76 6.37
C PHE A 205 -4.71 6.45 7.66
N ARG A 206 -4.90 5.70 8.74
CA ARG A 206 -5.41 6.22 10.02
C ARG A 206 -4.40 6.04 11.14
N GLY A 207 -3.94 7.14 11.73
CA GLY A 207 -2.98 7.13 12.83
C GLY A 207 -1.59 6.67 12.40
N VAL A 208 -1.25 6.83 11.13
CA VAL A 208 0.11 6.55 10.64
C VAL A 208 1.00 7.75 10.98
N THR A 209 2.08 7.51 11.72
CA THR A 209 2.96 8.57 12.26
C THR A 209 4.43 8.25 12.01
N ARG A 210 5.27 9.29 12.09
CA ARG A 210 6.72 9.21 11.98
C ARG A 210 7.37 9.32 13.35
N GLY A 211 8.08 8.26 13.75
CA GLY A 211 9.01 8.30 14.87
C GLY A 211 10.25 9.16 14.57
N SER A 212 10.84 8.98 13.38
CA SER A 212 11.94 9.80 12.82
C SER A 212 12.10 9.54 11.30
N GLY A 213 12.93 10.33 10.59
CA GLY A 213 13.25 10.11 9.17
C GLY A 213 12.36 10.86 8.17
N ASP A 214 12.11 10.27 7.00
CA ASP A 214 11.31 10.83 5.91
C ASP A 214 9.97 10.09 5.78
N GLY A 215 8.88 10.84 5.56
CA GLY A 215 7.53 10.31 5.36
C GLY A 215 6.94 9.62 6.59
N SER A 216 5.63 9.39 6.57
CA SER A 216 4.99 8.40 7.46
C SER A 216 4.06 7.49 6.71
N SER A 217 3.16 8.06 5.89
CA SER A 217 2.24 7.28 5.06
C SER A 217 2.89 6.90 3.73
N LEU A 218 3.35 7.89 2.97
CA LEU A 218 3.89 7.70 1.62
C LEU A 218 5.21 8.45 1.45
N SER A 219 6.19 7.80 0.86
CA SER A 219 7.41 8.44 0.34
C SER A 219 7.70 7.91 -1.07
N ILE A 220 7.21 8.61 -2.08
CA ILE A 220 7.14 8.11 -3.46
C ILE A 220 8.09 8.90 -4.36
N GLU A 221 8.94 8.20 -5.10
CA GLU A 221 9.76 8.80 -6.17
C GLU A 221 9.28 8.32 -7.55
N LEU A 222 9.04 9.27 -8.45
CA LEU A 222 8.51 9.08 -9.79
C LEU A 222 9.55 9.44 -10.86
N ASN A 223 9.57 8.68 -11.94
CA ASN A 223 10.29 9.07 -13.14
C ASN A 223 9.78 10.42 -13.65
N PRO A 224 10.62 11.28 -14.28
CA PRO A 224 10.20 12.62 -14.71
C PRO A 224 8.97 12.66 -15.63
N GLN A 225 8.75 11.60 -16.39
CA GLN A 225 7.61 11.43 -17.30
C GLN A 225 6.47 10.59 -16.71
N ALA A 226 6.63 10.07 -15.50
CA ALA A 226 5.62 9.24 -14.86
C ALA A 226 4.48 10.08 -14.31
N HIS A 227 3.31 9.45 -14.26
CA HIS A 227 2.09 10.02 -13.71
C HIS A 227 1.69 9.31 -12.43
N ALA A 228 1.28 10.10 -11.45
CA ALA A 228 0.71 9.63 -10.19
C ALA A 228 -0.71 10.17 -9.99
N GLN A 229 -1.56 9.38 -9.35
CA GLN A 229 -2.91 9.77 -8.97
C GLN A 229 -3.19 9.37 -7.53
N ILE A 230 -3.69 10.32 -6.75
CA ILE A 230 -4.22 10.11 -5.39
C ILE A 230 -5.66 10.61 -5.38
N MET A 231 -6.63 9.70 -5.28
CA MET A 231 -8.04 10.04 -5.42
C MET A 231 -8.88 9.45 -4.29
N ASN A 232 -9.86 10.20 -3.77
CA ASN A 232 -10.81 9.74 -2.76
C ASN A 232 -10.12 9.05 -1.56
N THR A 233 -8.94 9.53 -1.17
CA THR A 233 -8.09 8.88 -0.16
C THR A 233 -8.01 9.74 1.10
N SER A 234 -8.05 9.09 2.26
CA SER A 234 -8.02 9.75 3.57
C SER A 234 -6.75 9.45 4.36
N PHE A 235 -5.98 10.50 4.65
CA PHE A 235 -4.87 10.51 5.59
C PHE A 235 -5.31 11.21 6.88
N LEU A 236 -5.47 10.43 7.95
CA LEU A 236 -6.09 10.87 9.20
C LEU A 236 -5.11 10.67 10.36
N GLY A 237 -4.75 11.74 11.07
CA GLY A 237 -4.00 11.66 12.32
C GLY A 237 -4.87 11.24 13.51
N GLU A 238 -4.23 11.01 14.66
CA GLU A 238 -4.89 10.44 15.84
C GLU A 238 -5.73 11.44 16.66
N ASN A 239 -5.47 12.75 16.56
CA ASN A 239 -6.11 13.75 17.41
C ASN A 239 -6.43 15.03 16.63
N ILE A 240 -7.69 15.17 16.19
CA ILE A 240 -8.24 16.43 15.67
C ILE A 240 -8.51 17.42 16.83
N VAL A 241 -8.58 16.91 18.07
CA VAL A 241 -8.97 17.69 19.26
C VAL A 241 -7.74 18.22 19.99
N SER A 242 -7.51 19.53 19.84
CA SER A 242 -6.64 20.39 20.66
C SER A 242 -5.19 19.90 20.89
N SER A 243 -4.27 20.27 20.00
CA SER A 243 -2.84 20.24 20.34
C SER A 243 -2.15 21.54 19.96
N ASN A 244 -2.39 22.55 20.78
CA ASN A 244 -1.41 23.62 21.08
C ASN A 244 -0.11 23.06 21.71
N LYS A 245 0.08 21.74 21.76
CA LYS A 245 1.38 21.12 21.99
C LYS A 245 2.22 21.33 20.73
N ILE A 246 2.83 22.50 20.66
CA ILE A 246 4.15 22.65 20.06
C ILE A 246 5.03 21.65 20.81
N THR A 247 5.10 20.40 20.34
CA THR A 247 6.09 19.47 20.86
C THR A 247 7.44 20.07 20.52
N SER A 248 8.18 20.48 21.54
CA SER A 248 9.55 21.01 21.46
C SER A 248 10.51 20.10 20.68
N LYS A 249 10.11 18.85 20.40
CA LYS A 249 10.79 17.93 19.48
C LYS A 249 10.91 18.43 18.02
N TYR A 250 10.06 19.36 17.59
CA TYR A 250 10.11 19.96 16.24
C TYR A 250 10.27 21.49 16.30
N SER A 251 10.97 22.00 17.33
CA SER A 251 11.15 23.43 17.59
C SER A 251 11.88 24.18 16.48
N ASN A 252 12.57 23.46 15.60
CA ASN A 252 12.91 23.95 14.27
C ASN A 252 11.84 23.42 13.33
N LEU A 253 11.06 24.32 12.72
CA LEU A 253 10.28 23.98 11.54
C LEU A 253 11.24 23.35 10.54
N ASP A 254 11.29 22.02 10.51
CA ASP A 254 12.05 21.30 9.51
C ASP A 254 11.36 21.58 8.18
N CYS A 255 11.93 22.53 7.43
CA CYS A 255 11.42 22.96 6.13
C CYS A 255 11.62 21.88 5.05
N ASN A 256 12.14 20.70 5.41
CA ASN A 256 12.32 19.59 4.50
C ASN A 256 10.97 18.96 4.07
N PRO A 257 10.58 19.06 2.77
CA PRO A 257 9.34 18.47 2.25
C PRO A 257 9.21 16.97 2.53
N LYS A 258 10.35 16.27 2.61
CA LYS A 258 10.44 14.83 2.87
C LYS A 258 9.85 14.40 4.20
N THR A 259 9.72 15.30 5.16
CA THR A 259 9.16 14.98 6.48
C THR A 259 7.64 14.99 6.54
N SER A 260 6.93 15.31 5.45
CA SER A 260 5.47 15.36 5.39
C SER A 260 4.85 13.96 5.39
N ALA A 261 3.60 13.80 5.83
CA ALA A 261 2.97 12.46 5.91
C ALA A 261 2.89 11.77 4.54
N VAL A 262 2.60 12.55 3.51
CA VAL A 262 2.75 12.16 2.11
C VAL A 262 3.86 13.00 1.50
N HIS A 263 4.87 12.33 0.96
CA HIS A 263 5.95 12.94 0.22
C HIS A 263 6.04 12.33 -1.18
N ILE A 264 6.10 13.19 -2.21
CA ILE A 264 6.22 12.79 -3.60
C ILE A 264 7.37 13.58 -4.23
N THR A 265 8.25 12.88 -4.94
CA THR A 265 9.34 13.47 -5.72
C THR A 265 9.27 13.09 -7.19
N GLY A 266 9.44 14.06 -8.09
CA GLY A 266 9.44 13.85 -9.53
C GLY A 266 8.06 13.70 -10.17
N GLY A 267 8.03 13.67 -11.51
CA GLY A 267 6.84 13.34 -12.29
C GLY A 267 5.70 14.37 -12.19
N THR A 268 4.50 13.91 -12.55
CA THR A 268 3.26 14.70 -12.43
C THR A 268 2.25 13.96 -11.56
N VAL A 269 1.65 14.64 -10.57
CA VAL A 269 0.65 14.08 -9.67
C VAL A 269 -0.69 14.82 -9.74
N GLY A 270 -1.78 14.06 -9.86
CA GLY A 270 -3.13 14.55 -9.62
C GLY A 270 -3.62 14.14 -8.24
N ILE A 271 -4.09 15.09 -7.43
CA ILE A 271 -4.68 14.85 -6.12
C ILE A 271 -6.12 15.33 -6.14
N GLN A 272 -7.06 14.41 -5.93
CA GLN A 272 -8.48 14.67 -6.11
C GLN A 272 -9.32 14.15 -4.96
N ARG A 273 -10.29 14.95 -4.49
CA ARG A 273 -11.28 14.57 -3.47
C ARG A 273 -10.68 13.84 -2.27
N SER A 274 -9.46 14.22 -1.88
CA SER A 274 -8.68 13.54 -0.83
C SER A 274 -8.63 14.37 0.45
N SER A 275 -8.31 13.76 1.59
CA SER A 275 -8.30 14.46 2.87
C SER A 275 -7.02 14.24 3.66
N PHE A 276 -6.39 15.32 4.11
CA PHE A 276 -5.21 15.34 4.95
C PHE A 276 -5.56 16.04 6.26
N LYS A 277 -5.89 15.27 7.31
CA LYS A 277 -6.48 15.81 8.54
C LYS A 277 -5.73 15.41 9.80
N GLY A 278 -5.39 16.38 10.64
CA GLY A 278 -4.82 16.15 11.97
C GLY A 278 -3.42 15.51 11.98
N LEU A 279 -2.67 15.60 10.88
CA LEU A 279 -1.39 14.92 10.71
C LEU A 279 -0.28 15.63 11.50
N SER A 280 0.55 14.87 12.24
CA SER A 280 1.62 15.38 13.10
C SER A 280 2.79 16.01 12.34
N GLU A 281 3.11 15.51 11.15
CA GLU A 281 4.28 15.94 10.38
C GLU A 281 3.95 16.79 9.15
N GLY A 282 2.68 17.11 8.97
CA GLY A 282 2.17 17.90 7.86
C GLY A 282 1.49 17.03 6.81
N GLY A 283 0.68 17.66 5.96
CA GLY A 283 -0.13 16.94 4.97
C GLY A 283 0.70 16.39 3.82
N LEU A 284 1.17 17.29 2.96
CA LEU A 284 1.74 16.98 1.66
C LEU A 284 3.09 17.69 1.47
N GLY A 285 4.09 16.94 1.04
CA GLY A 285 5.38 17.42 0.58
C GLY A 285 5.59 17.06 -0.89
N LEU A 286 5.92 18.05 -1.71
CA LEU A 286 6.17 17.91 -3.13
C LEU A 286 7.58 18.40 -3.42
N ASP A 287 8.39 17.61 -4.12
CA ASP A 287 9.71 18.02 -4.57
C ASP A 287 9.96 17.61 -6.02
N GLU A 288 10.52 18.48 -6.84
CA GLU A 288 10.68 18.28 -8.30
C GLU A 288 9.40 17.75 -9.00
N THR A 289 8.22 18.08 -8.47
CA THR A 289 6.93 17.48 -8.85
C THR A 289 5.99 18.54 -9.41
N ASN A 290 5.29 18.22 -10.51
CA ASN A 290 4.16 19.02 -10.97
C ASN A 290 2.87 18.46 -10.38
N ALA A 291 2.13 19.26 -9.63
CA ALA A 291 0.92 18.81 -8.96
C ALA A 291 -0.32 19.58 -9.41
N THR A 292 -1.43 18.88 -9.56
CA THR A 292 -2.77 19.47 -9.67
C THR A 292 -3.61 18.97 -8.52
N ILE A 293 -4.14 19.90 -7.73
CA ILE A 293 -4.95 19.60 -6.55
C ILE A 293 -6.34 20.20 -6.73
N ASP A 294 -7.37 19.37 -6.70
CA ASP A 294 -8.73 19.87 -6.88
C ASP A 294 -9.29 20.62 -5.66
N SER A 295 -10.37 21.36 -5.89
CA SER A 295 -11.05 22.15 -4.84
C SER A 295 -11.67 21.31 -3.73
N ASP A 296 -11.93 20.04 -4.01
CA ASP A 296 -12.58 19.11 -3.08
C ASP A 296 -11.57 18.42 -2.15
N THR A 297 -10.27 18.64 -2.37
CA THR A 297 -9.21 18.14 -1.50
C THR A 297 -9.09 19.01 -0.25
N VAL A 298 -9.18 18.37 0.92
CA VAL A 298 -9.24 19.05 2.21
C VAL A 298 -7.95 18.89 3.01
N PHE A 299 -7.38 20.00 3.45
CA PHE A 299 -6.29 20.03 4.44
C PHE A 299 -6.79 20.67 5.73
N ASP A 300 -6.75 19.93 6.83
CA ASP A 300 -7.40 20.36 8.08
C ASP A 300 -6.57 20.03 9.33
N HIS A 301 -6.37 21.01 10.20
CA HIS A 301 -5.71 20.83 11.50
C HIS A 301 -4.35 20.09 11.50
N ASN A 302 -3.58 20.13 10.41
CA ASN A 302 -2.24 19.52 10.35
C ASN A 302 -1.21 20.30 11.19
N ASN A 303 -0.13 19.62 11.59
CA ASN A 303 0.97 20.15 12.40
C ASN A 303 2.33 20.00 11.68
N PRO A 304 3.38 20.74 12.09
CA PRO A 304 3.34 21.81 13.08
C PRO A 304 2.54 23.02 12.59
N ALA A 305 1.92 23.73 13.53
CA ALA A 305 1.46 25.08 13.32
C ALA A 305 2.64 26.05 13.46
N GLN A 306 2.60 27.17 12.74
CA GLN A 306 3.62 28.20 12.84
C GLN A 306 3.53 28.88 14.21
N PRO A 307 4.66 29.05 14.93
CA PRO A 307 4.69 29.82 16.17
C PRO A 307 4.05 31.19 15.97
N ASN A 308 3.17 31.60 16.90
CA ASN A 308 2.39 32.84 16.88
C ASN A 308 1.31 32.96 15.77
N TYR A 309 1.22 31.99 14.86
CA TYR A 309 0.17 31.94 13.85
C TYR A 309 -0.45 30.53 13.80
N PRO A 310 -1.24 30.12 14.81
CA PRO A 310 -1.81 28.76 14.88
C PRO A 310 -2.73 28.39 13.71
N SER A 311 -3.22 29.41 12.99
CA SER A 311 -3.98 29.27 11.75
C SER A 311 -3.09 28.89 10.55
N LEU A 312 -1.80 29.23 10.59
CA LEU A 312 -0.82 28.83 9.58
C LEU A 312 -0.27 27.45 9.94
N ARG A 313 -0.68 26.45 9.17
CA ARG A 313 -0.38 25.03 9.42
C ARG A 313 0.40 24.43 8.25
N ARG A 314 1.18 23.37 8.53
CA ARG A 314 1.93 22.63 7.51
C ARG A 314 1.01 21.74 6.66
N ASN A 315 0.24 22.35 5.77
CA ASN A 315 -0.67 21.63 4.87
C ASN A 315 0.05 21.12 3.62
N ILE A 316 0.67 22.03 2.86
CA ILE A 316 1.42 21.71 1.65
C ILE A 316 2.81 22.34 1.77
N ARG A 317 3.85 21.60 1.38
CA ARG A 317 5.23 22.07 1.26
C ARG A 317 5.77 21.77 -0.13
N CYS A 318 6.31 22.79 -0.77
CA CYS A 318 6.96 22.67 -2.07
C CYS A 318 8.47 22.84 -1.86
N GLY A 319 9.25 21.89 -2.36
CA GLY A 319 10.65 22.10 -2.68
C GLY A 319 10.74 22.78 -4.04
N ARG A 320 11.02 22.00 -5.09
CA ARG A 320 10.96 22.44 -6.49
C ARG A 320 9.70 21.89 -7.20
N GLY A 321 9.27 22.54 -8.28
CA GLY A 321 8.10 22.11 -9.06
C GLY A 321 7.00 23.18 -9.14
N THR A 322 5.85 22.79 -9.70
CA THR A 322 4.70 23.69 -9.93
C THR A 322 3.43 23.10 -9.33
N ILE A 323 2.61 23.93 -8.69
CA ILE A 323 1.24 23.56 -8.28
C ILE A 323 0.26 24.39 -9.12
N LEU A 324 -0.71 23.71 -9.71
CA LEU A 324 -1.84 24.29 -10.44
C LEU A 324 -3.16 23.98 -9.72
#